data_AF-A0A2G9T6C7-F1
#
_entry.id   AF-A0A2G9T6C7-F1
#
_cell.length_a   1.000
_cell.length_b   1.000
_cell.length_c   1.000
_cell.angle_alpha   90.00
_cell.angle_beta   90.00
_cell.angle_gamma   90.00
#
_symmetry.space_group_name_H-M   'P 1'
#
loop_
_entity.id
_entity.type
_entity.pdbx_description
1 polymer ?
#
loop_
_entity_poly.entity_id
_entity_poly.type
_entity_poly.pdbx_seq_one_letter_code
_entity_poly.pdbx_strand_id
1 'polypeptide(L)'
;QQIEQDHAFYTVTTTAQDEEKLLSLIRMKSRTRSDNLTCVAVNPAGQVSRSVSVQILGPGSPPSTVTLQSERGGYTVSWLPPSHPNGNIT
;
A
#
# COMPACT_ATOMS: atom_id res chain seq x y z
N GLN A 1 8.93 -10.44 25.21
CA GLN A 1 8.57 -9.00 25.29
C GLN A 1 8.28 -8.52 23.87
N GLN A 2 7.02 -8.21 23.56
CA GLN A 2 6.62 -7.73 22.24
C GLN A 2 7.13 -6.29 22.09
N ILE A 3 8.07 -6.06 21.19
CA ILE A 3 8.58 -4.72 20.90
C ILE A 3 7.69 -4.16 19.78
N GLU A 4 6.70 -3.36 20.17
CA GLU A 4 5.85 -2.63 19.23
C GLU A 4 6.56 -1.33 18.87
N GLN A 5 7.09 -1.27 17.65
CA GLN A 5 7.63 -0.03 17.10
C GLN A 5 6.49 0.68 16.36
N ASP A 6 5.86 1.64 17.04
CA ASP A 6 4.78 2.45 16.46
C ASP A 6 5.40 3.61 15.68
N HIS A 7 5.37 3.49 14.36
CA HIS A 7 5.68 4.60 13.46
C HIS A 7 4.37 5.16 12.94
N ALA A 8 4.33 6.44 12.59
CA ALA A 8 3.11 7.15 12.17
C ALA A 8 2.30 6.47 11.04
N PHE A 9 2.90 5.51 10.32
CA PHE A 9 2.29 4.85 9.15
C PHE A 9 2.34 3.32 9.16
N TYR A 10 3.11 2.70 10.06
CA TYR A 10 3.26 1.26 10.12
C TYR A 10 3.32 0.78 11.57
N THR A 11 2.71 -0.37 11.81
CA THR A 11 2.85 -1.10 13.07
C THR A 11 3.68 -2.34 12.81
N VAL A 12 4.79 -2.49 13.56
CA VAL A 12 5.61 -3.71 13.51
C VAL A 12 5.27 -4.58 14.71
N THR A 13 4.87 -5.82 14.44
CA THR A 13 4.66 -6.84 15.48
C THR A 13 5.71 -7.92 15.29
N THR A 14 6.56 -8.13 16.29
CA THR A 14 7.55 -9.22 16.28
C THR A 14 7.15 -10.31 17.27
N THR A 15 7.08 -11.54 16.80
CA THR A 15 6.77 -12.73 17.60
C THR A 15 7.90 -13.76 17.49
N ALA A 16 8.12 -14.51 18.56
CA ALA A 16 8.99 -15.69 18.50
C ALA A 16 8.23 -16.81 17.80
N GLN A 17 8.81 -17.34 16.72
CA GLN A 17 8.30 -18.54 16.06
C GLN A 17 8.82 -19.80 16.78
N ASP A 18 10.09 -19.76 17.22
CA ASP A 18 10.75 -20.72 18.10
C ASP A 18 11.84 -20.01 18.94
N GLU A 19 12.68 -20.76 19.66
CA GLU A 19 13.79 -20.22 20.48
C GLU A 19 14.87 -19.49 19.65
N GLU A 20 15.00 -19.81 18.36
CA GLU A 20 16.05 -19.31 17.46
C GLU A 20 15.54 -18.31 16.41
N LYS A 21 14.22 -18.26 16.18
CA LYS A 21 13.61 -17.52 15.07
C LYS A 21 12.55 -16.54 15.56
N LEU A 22 12.70 -15.32 15.07
CA LEU A 22 11.71 -14.27 15.20
C LEU A 22 11.01 -14.03 13.86
N LEU A 23 9.71 -13.78 13.93
CA LEU A 23 8.89 -13.34 12.82
C LEU A 23 8.47 -11.90 13.06
N SER A 24 8.85 -10.99 12.15
CA SER A 24 8.41 -9.59 12.18
C SER A 24 7.35 -9.34 11.11
N LEU A 25 6.16 -8.95 11.52
CA LEU A 25 5.04 -8.57 10.67
C LEU A 25 4.93 -7.04 10.62
N ILE A 26 4.95 -6.48 9.41
CA ILE A 26 4.72 -5.05 9.18
C ILE A 26 3.31 -4.88 8.64
N ARG A 27 2.46 -4.14 9.35
CA ARG A 27 1.10 -3.80 8.91
C ARG A 27 1.03 -2.30 8.59
N MET A 28 0.70 -1.99 7.34
CA MET A 28 0.55 -0.62 6.85
C MET A 28 -0.93 -0.23 6.94
N LYS A 29 -1.24 0.87 7.65
CA LYS A 29 -2.64 1.33 7.84
C LYS A 29 -3.20 2.05 6.61
N SER A 30 -2.42 2.94 6.00
CA SER A 30 -2.75 3.66 4.76
C SER A 30 -1.49 4.34 4.22
N ARG A 31 -1.24 4.23 2.90
CA ARG A 31 -0.14 4.94 2.22
C ARG A 31 -0.63 5.48 0.89
N THR A 32 -0.25 6.71 0.58
CA THR A 32 -0.39 7.34 -0.74
C THR A 32 0.93 7.34 -1.52
N ARG A 33 2.00 6.75 -0.98
CA ARG A 33 3.36 6.80 -1.53
C ARG A 33 4.07 5.45 -1.41
N SER A 34 4.79 5.08 -2.45
CA SER A 34 5.72 3.95 -2.48
C SER A 34 6.88 4.16 -1.49
N ASP A 35 7.42 3.07 -0.96
CA ASP A 35 8.50 3.09 0.03
C ASP A 35 9.36 1.82 -0.05
N ASN A 36 10.60 1.87 0.44
CA ASN A 36 11.48 0.72 0.55
C ASN A 36 11.65 0.33 2.02
N LEU A 37 11.13 -0.84 2.38
CA LEU A 37 11.24 -1.37 3.74
C LEU A 37 12.48 -2.24 3.86
N THR A 38 13.23 -2.10 4.95
CA THR A 38 14.38 -2.96 5.24
C THR A 38 14.19 -3.64 6.58
N CYS A 39 14.19 -4.97 6.58
CA CYS A 39 14.24 -5.78 7.78
C CYS A 39 15.69 -6.03 8.15
N VAL A 40 16.03 -5.86 9.42
CA VAL A 40 17.38 -6.02 9.95
C VAL A 40 17.32 -6.97 11.14
N ALA A 41 18.11 -8.05 11.08
CA ALA A 41 18.29 -8.98 12.18
C ALA A 41 19.71 -8.87 12.72
N VAL A 42 19.84 -8.73 14.04
CA VAL A 42 21.12 -8.55 14.74
C VAL A 42 21.22 -9.57 15.86
N ASN A 43 22.36 -10.25 15.93
CA ASN A 43 22.76 -11.10 17.04
C ASN A 43 24.25 -10.87 17.37
N PRO A 44 24.82 -11.48 18.44
CA PRO A 44 26.23 -11.29 18.78
C PRO A 44 27.22 -11.75 17.70
N ALA A 45 26.81 -12.66 16.80
CA ALA A 45 27.65 -13.13 15.70
C ALA A 45 27.67 -12.15 14.51
N GLY A 46 26.68 -11.28 14.39
CA GLY A 46 26.65 -10.25 13.35
C GLY A 46 25.24 -9.75 13.01
N GLN A 47 25.14 -9.20 11.80
CA GLN A 47 23.94 -8.56 11.30
C GLN A 47 23.65 -9.00 9.86
N VAL A 48 22.38 -9.26 9.58
CA VAL A 48 21.87 -9.51 8.23
C VAL A 48 20.69 -8.59 7.95
N SER A 49 20.55 -8.17 6.70
CA SER A 49 19.45 -7.28 6.28
C SER A 49 18.82 -7.73 4.97
N ARG A 50 17.53 -7.41 4.80
CA ARG A 50 16.78 -7.67 3.57
C ARG A 50 15.81 -6.53 3.29
N SER A 51 15.85 -6.02 2.07
CA SER A 51 14.97 -4.93 1.63
C SER A 51 13.85 -5.43 0.71
N VAL A 52 12.69 -4.79 0.80
CA VAL A 52 11.51 -5.02 -0.03
C VAL A 52 10.95 -3.68 -0.48
N SER A 53 10.69 -3.54 -1.78
CA SER A 53 10.05 -2.36 -2.34
C SER A 53 8.53 -2.52 -2.32
N VAL A 54 7.85 -1.57 -1.66
CA VAL A 54 6.39 -1.45 -1.67
C VAL A 54 6.02 -0.35 -2.65
N GLN A 55 5.31 -0.72 -3.72
CA GLN A 55 4.82 0.23 -4.71
C GLN A 55 3.34 0.52 -4.48
N ILE A 56 3.01 1.77 -4.20
CA ILE A 56 1.63 2.24 -4.17
C ILE A 56 1.32 2.82 -5.53
N LEU A 57 0.58 2.07 -6.32
CA LEU A 57 0.00 2.57 -7.56
C LEU A 57 -1.05 3.61 -7.14
N GLY A 58 -0.78 4.89 -7.41
CA GLY A 58 -1.69 5.98 -7.07
C GLY A 58 -3.09 5.77 -7.65
N PRO A 59 -4.11 6.55 -7.24
CA PRO A 59 -5.41 6.48 -7.89
C PRO A 59 -5.17 6.75 -9.38
N GLY A 60 -5.66 5.87 -10.27
CA GLY A 60 -5.46 6.04 -11.71
C GLY A 60 -5.91 7.42 -12.19
N SER A 61 -5.63 7.76 -13.45
CA SER A 61 -6.12 9.03 -14.01
C SER A 61 -7.66 9.11 -13.91
N PRO A 62 -8.26 10.30 -13.78
CA PRO A 62 -9.71 10.42 -13.84
C PRO A 62 -10.26 10.03 -15.23
N PRO A 63 -11.56 9.68 -15.33
CA PRO A 63 -12.26 9.62 -16.60
C PRO A 63 -12.16 10.95 -17.35
N SER A 64 -12.13 10.90 -18.68
CA SER A 64 -12.04 12.09 -19.52
C SER A 64 -13.32 12.34 -20.30
N THR A 65 -13.46 13.53 -20.89
CA THR A 65 -14.56 13.86 -21.80
C THR A 65 -15.94 13.63 -21.17
N VAL A 66 -16.12 14.10 -19.94
CA VAL A 66 -17.41 14.05 -19.25
C VAL A 66 -18.36 15.01 -19.97
N THR A 67 -19.44 14.46 -20.54
CA THR A 67 -20.48 15.24 -21.20
C THR A 67 -21.82 14.99 -20.53
N LEU A 68 -22.65 16.03 -20.52
CA LEU A 68 -23.98 16.03 -19.92
C LEU A 68 -24.99 16.40 -20.99
N GLN A 69 -26.00 15.56 -21.18
CA GLN A 69 -27.11 15.82 -22.08
C GLN A 69 -28.40 15.87 -21.27
N SER A 70 -29.09 17.01 -21.31
CA SER A 70 -30.39 17.16 -20.66
C SER A 70 -31.49 16.52 -21.50
N GLU A 71 -32.35 15.74 -20.87
CA GLU A 71 -33.48 15.06 -21.50
C GLU A 71 -34.76 15.33 -20.71
N ARG A 72 -35.94 15.03 -21.28
CA ARG A 72 -37.19 15.20 -20.55
C ARG A 72 -37.24 14.23 -19.37
N GLY A 73 -37.10 14.76 -18.16
CA GLY A 73 -37.15 13.98 -16.92
C GLY A 73 -35.78 13.51 -16.39
N GLY A 74 -34.66 13.95 -16.97
CA GLY A 74 -33.34 13.56 -16.45
C GLY A 74 -32.15 14.10 -17.22
N TYR A 75 -30.99 13.54 -16.90
CA TYR A 75 -29.72 13.83 -17.57
C TYR A 75 -29.02 12.53 -17.96
N THR A 76 -28.49 12.48 -19.17
CA THR A 76 -27.58 11.43 -19.62
C THR A 76 -26.15 11.93 -19.44
N VAL A 77 -25.34 11.18 -18.70
CA VAL A 77 -23.91 11.48 -18.48
C VAL A 77 -23.09 10.47 -19.26
N SER A 78 -22.13 10.91 -20.05
CA SER A 78 -21.17 10.01 -20.72
C SER A 78 -19.73 10.47 -20.50
N TRP A 79 -18.78 9.53 -20.48
CA TRP A 79 -17.37 9.79 -20.28
C TRP A 79 -16.52 8.73 -20.99
N LEU A 80 -15.26 9.05 -21.22
CA LEU A 80 -14.24 8.10 -21.66
C LEU A 80 -13.50 7.52 -20.44
N PRO A 81 -13.06 6.26 -20.51
CA PRO A 81 -12.26 5.65 -19.45
C PRO A 81 -10.96 6.44 -19.14
N PRO A 82 -10.44 6.31 -17.91
CA PRO A 82 -9.09 6.70 -17.53
C PRO A 82 -8.02 6.34 -18.58
N SER A 83 -7.11 7.28 -18.87
CA SER A 83 -5.91 6.99 -19.67
C SER A 83 -4.92 6.06 -18.96
N HIS A 84 -4.86 6.14 -17.63
CA HIS A 84 -4.02 5.32 -16.76
C HIS A 84 -4.91 4.66 -15.69
N PRO A 85 -5.51 3.50 -15.96
CA PRO A 85 -6.29 2.78 -14.97
C PRO A 85 -5.38 2.22 -13.87
N ASN A 86 -5.85 2.24 -12.62
CA ASN A 86 -5.17 1.57 -11.49
C ASN A 86 -5.98 0.34 -11.03
N GLY A 87 -6.15 -0.62 -11.94
CA GLY A 87 -6.96 -1.82 -11.74
C GLY A 87 -8.00 -2.03 -12.83
N ASN A 88 -8.83 -3.06 -12.68
CA ASN A 88 -9.91 -3.35 -13.63
C ASN A 88 -11.08 -2.38 -13.42
N ILE A 89 -11.62 -1.85 -14.51
CA ILE A 89 -12.81 -0.98 -14.51
C ILE A 89 -13.99 -1.86 -14.93
N THR A 90 -14.79 -2.31 -13.98
CA THR A 90 -16.03 -3.09 -14.19
C THR A 90 -17.26 -2.28 -13.85
#